data_AF-A0A935FA61-F1
#
_entry.id   AF-A0A935FA61-F1
#
_cell.length_a   1.000
_cell.length_b   1.000
_cell.length_c   1.000
_cell.angle_alpha   90.00
_cell.angle_beta   90.00
_cell.angle_gamma   90.00
#
_symmetry.space_group_name_H-M   'P 1'
#
loop_
_entity.id
_entity.type
_entity.pdbx_description
1 polymer ?
#
loop_
_entity_poly.entity_id
_entity_poly.type
_entity_poly.pdbx_seq_one_letter_code
_entity_poly.pdbx_strand_id
1 'polypeptide(L)'
;MDDVYMGRFEVDSLVEIPAMGNFSLPVKLDADMNKLLQHSLTAILSKEVRIRIKGSAKVGKSFFYINYPIEYEGKQRLDQLLNKKQPDRQLPEARY
;
A
#
# COMPACT_ATOMS: atom_id res chain seq x y z
N MET A 1 -4.11 16.84 -15.46
CA MET A 1 -4.14 15.53 -14.78
C MET A 1 -3.16 15.68 -13.65
N ASP A 2 -3.66 15.98 -12.47
CA ASP A 2 -2.83 16.47 -11.36
C ASP A 2 -2.41 15.28 -10.50
N ASP A 3 -1.16 14.83 -10.66
CA ASP A 3 -0.55 13.82 -9.81
C ASP A 3 -0.16 14.49 -8.48
N VAL A 4 -0.82 14.11 -7.38
CA VAL A 4 -0.54 14.65 -6.05
C VAL A 4 0.49 13.78 -5.34
N TYR A 5 1.62 14.37 -4.94
CA TYR A 5 2.63 13.67 -4.13
C TYR A 5 2.09 13.42 -2.71
N MET A 6 1.94 12.14 -2.35
CA MET A 6 1.28 11.74 -1.10
C MET A 6 2.24 11.42 0.04
N GLY A 7 3.53 11.21 -0.25
CA GLY A 7 4.53 10.88 0.75
C GLY A 7 5.64 9.98 0.24
N ARG A 8 6.55 9.64 1.16
CA ARG A 8 7.61 8.64 0.97
C ARG A 8 7.44 7.61 2.08
N PHE A 9 7.56 6.35 1.72
CA PHE A 9 7.67 5.27 2.69
C PHE A 9 8.99 4.54 2.46
N GLU A 10 9.62 4.12 3.54
CA GLU A 10 10.82 3.29 3.55
C GLU A 10 10.51 2.06 4.39
N VAL A 11 11.04 0.91 3.97
CA VAL A 11 10.79 -0.37 4.63
C VAL A 11 12.13 -0.91 5.09
N ASP A 12 12.44 -0.70 6.37
CA ASP A 12 13.72 -1.08 7.00
C ASP A 12 13.85 -2.59 7.32
N SER A 13 13.06 -3.42 6.64
CA SER A 13 12.97 -4.85 6.93
C SER A 13 13.93 -5.64 6.05
N LEU A 14 14.91 -6.32 6.67
CA LEU A 14 15.67 -7.37 6.01
C LEU A 14 14.82 -8.65 5.99
N VAL A 15 14.26 -8.99 4.82
CA VAL A 15 13.42 -10.18 4.65
C VAL A 15 14.23 -11.31 4.02
N GLU A 16 14.34 -12.43 4.71
CA GLU A 16 14.89 -13.66 4.15
C GLU A 16 13.82 -14.35 3.31
N ILE A 17 14.07 -14.44 1.99
CA ILE A 17 13.15 -15.07 1.04
C ILE A 17 13.73 -16.45 0.66
N PRO A 18 12.99 -17.55 0.89
CA PRO A 18 13.44 -18.87 0.46
C PRO A 18 13.54 -18.97 -1.06
N ALA A 19 14.47 -19.79 -1.54
CA ALA A 19 14.69 -19.96 -2.98
C ALA A 19 13.40 -20.43 -3.68
N MET A 20 13.01 -19.74 -4.77
CA MET A 20 11.79 -20.00 -5.54
C MET A 20 10.49 -19.95 -4.70
N GLY A 21 10.52 -19.34 -3.52
CA GLY A 21 9.37 -19.21 -2.64
C GLY A 21 8.55 -17.95 -2.92
N ASN A 22 7.25 -18.02 -2.64
CA ASN A 22 6.41 -16.84 -2.53
C ASN A 22 6.73 -16.11 -1.23
N PHE A 23 6.78 -14.78 -1.28
CA PHE A 23 6.92 -13.96 -0.09
C PHE A 23 5.88 -12.84 -0.09
N SER A 24 5.53 -12.37 1.10
CA SER A 24 4.65 -11.22 1.29
C SER A 24 5.37 -10.22 2.17
N LEU A 25 5.59 -9.01 1.65
CA LEU A 25 6.21 -7.93 2.40
C LEU A 25 5.11 -7.01 2.96
N PRO A 26 4.91 -6.96 4.28
CA PRO A 26 3.99 -6.00 4.86
C PRO A 26 4.60 -4.60 4.75
N VAL A 27 4.06 -3.79 3.85
CA VAL A 27 4.45 -2.37 3.72
C VAL A 27 3.42 -1.49 4.44
N LYS A 28 3.89 -0.55 5.24
CA LYS A 28 3.06 0.50 5.84
C LYS A 28 3.32 1.79 5.08
N LEU A 29 2.28 2.30 4.46
CA LEU A 29 2.33 3.55 3.72
C LEU A 29 1.66 4.62 4.56
N ASP A 30 2.44 5.61 5.00
CA ASP A 30 1.92 6.79 5.67
C ASP A 30 1.65 7.86 4.61
N ALA A 31 0.38 8.17 4.39
CA ALA A 31 -0.06 9.12 3.38
C ALA A 31 -0.99 10.17 4.00
N ASP A 32 -0.72 11.43 3.67
CA ASP A 32 -1.49 12.56 4.17
C ASP A 32 -2.82 12.68 3.41
N MET A 33 -3.88 12.14 4.01
CA MET A 33 -5.23 12.20 3.45
C MET A 33 -5.78 13.62 3.37
N ASN A 34 -5.31 14.57 4.19
CA ASN A 34 -5.83 15.95 4.13
C ASN A 34 -5.43 16.63 2.82
N LYS A 35 -4.20 16.39 2.36
CA LYS A 35 -3.74 16.88 1.06
C LYS A 35 -4.49 16.24 -0.10
N LEU A 36 -4.82 14.95 0.00
CA LEU A 36 -5.68 14.28 -0.98
C LEU A 36 -7.09 14.88 -1.01
N LEU A 37 -7.69 15.13 0.15
CA LEU A 37 -9.03 15.72 0.22
C LEU A 37 -9.09 17.11 -0.39
N GLN A 38 -8.07 17.94 -0.14
CA GLN A 38 -8.02 19.31 -0.64
C GLN A 38 -7.73 19.39 -2.14
N HIS A 39 -6.82 18.55 -2.66
CA HIS A 39 -6.39 18.60 -4.06
C HIS A 39 -7.14 17.63 -4.99
N SER A 40 -7.86 16.66 -4.43
CA SER A 40 -8.51 15.59 -5.19
C SER A 40 -10.00 15.47 -4.87
N LEU A 41 -10.65 16.57 -4.43
CA LEU A 41 -12.08 16.61 -4.08
C LEU A 41 -12.94 15.90 -5.13
N THR A 42 -12.68 16.15 -6.42
CA THR A 42 -13.34 15.48 -7.56
C THR A 42 -13.14 13.96 -7.57
N ALA A 43 -11.95 13.48 -7.21
CA ALA A 43 -11.63 12.05 -7.14
C ALA A 43 -12.32 11.35 -5.96
N ILE A 44 -12.54 12.07 -4.85
CA ILE A 44 -13.34 11.57 -3.71
C ILE A 44 -14.81 11.53 -4.06
N LEU A 45 -15.33 12.55 -4.76
CA LEU A 45 -16.70 12.53 -5.27
C LEU A 45 -16.90 11.35 -6.25
N SER A 46 -15.91 11.04 -7.09
CA SER A 46 -15.94 9.85 -7.96
C SER A 46 -15.61 8.54 -7.24
N LYS A 47 -15.31 8.57 -5.94
CA LYS A 47 -14.98 7.44 -5.05
C LYS A 47 -13.78 6.58 -5.47
N GLU A 48 -13.12 6.90 -6.57
CA GLU A 48 -12.02 6.13 -7.16
C GLU A 48 -10.80 7.05 -7.32
N VAL A 49 -9.67 6.62 -6.76
CA VAL A 49 -8.38 7.31 -6.86
C VAL A 49 -7.36 6.40 -7.54
N ARG A 50 -6.51 6.97 -8.40
CA ARG A 50 -5.39 6.25 -9.01
C ARG A 50 -4.15 6.46 -8.14
N ILE A 51 -3.62 5.36 -7.60
CA ILE A 51 -2.43 5.36 -6.76
C ILE A 51 -1.26 4.85 -7.61
N ARG A 52 -0.18 5.62 -7.63
CA ARG A 52 1.07 5.22 -8.28
C ARG A 52 2.18 5.18 -7.25
N ILE A 53 2.88 4.06 -7.19
CA ILE A 53 4.03 3.83 -6.33
C ILE A 53 5.24 3.65 -7.23
N LYS A 54 6.27 4.44 -6.98
CA LYS A 54 7.58 4.31 -7.63
C LYS A 54 8.65 4.24 -6.55
N GLY A 55 9.49 3.22 -6.62
CA GLY A 55 10.56 3.01 -5.66
C GLY A 55 11.62 2.08 -6.21
N SER A 56 12.57 1.71 -5.35
CA SER A 56 13.63 0.77 -5.68
C SER A 56 13.88 -0.14 -4.48
N ALA A 57 14.00 -1.44 -4.73
CA ALA A 57 14.35 -2.41 -3.71
C ALA A 57 15.71 -3.05 -4.02
N LYS A 58 16.56 -3.12 -3.00
CA LYS A 58 17.81 -3.88 -3.07
C LYS A 58 17.50 -5.32 -2.71
N VAL A 59 17.61 -6.21 -3.70
CA VAL A 59 17.42 -7.65 -3.51
C VAL A 59 18.72 -8.36 -3.82
N GLY A 60 19.07 -9.38 -3.03
CA GLY A 60 20.35 -10.05 -3.21
C GLY A 60 20.44 -11.38 -2.52
N LYS A 61 21.40 -12.19 -2.98
CA LYS A 61 21.75 -13.48 -2.39
C LYS A 61 23.24 -13.49 -2.11
N SER A 62 23.60 -13.72 -0.85
CA SER A 62 24.99 -13.74 -0.37
C SER A 62 25.73 -12.44 -0.71
N PHE A 63 26.63 -12.45 -1.71
CA PHE A 63 27.47 -11.31 -2.10
C PHE A 63 26.96 -10.57 -3.35
N PHE A 64 25.91 -11.06 -3.99
CA PHE A 64 25.34 -10.44 -5.19
C PHE A 64 24.05 -9.71 -4.84
N TYR A 65 24.02 -8.41 -5.13
CA TYR A 65 22.85 -7.56 -4.93
C TYR A 65 22.50 -6.88 -6.25
N ILE A 66 21.20 -6.84 -6.56
CA ILE A 66 20.64 -6.08 -7.67
C ILE A 66 19.67 -5.05 -7.12
N ASN A 67 19.64 -3.88 -7.75
CA ASN A 67 18.61 -2.88 -7.48
C ASN A 67 17.45 -3.13 -8.44
N TYR A 68 16.29 -3.50 -7.91
CA TYR A 68 15.09 -3.79 -8.67
C TYR A 68 14.12 -2.60 -8.58
N PRO A 69 13.73 -1.98 -9.71
CA PRO A 69 12.76 -0.90 -9.70
C PRO A 69 11.37 -1.44 -9.35
N ILE A 70 10.68 -0.77 -8.44
CA ILE A 70 9.30 -1.07 -8.08
C ILE A 70 8.42 0.00 -8.72
N GLU A 71 7.57 -0.42 -9.65
CA GLU A 71 6.52 0.43 -10.23
C GLU A 71 5.18 -0.28 -10.08
N TYR A 72 4.27 0.35 -9.35
CA TYR A 72 2.91 -0.13 -9.19
C TYR A 72 1.93 0.98 -9.48
N GLU A 73 0.85 0.65 -10.19
CA GLU A 73 -0.22 1.57 -10.48
C GLU A 73 -1.56 0.86 -10.34
N GLY A 74 -2.43 1.40 -9.49
CA GLY A 74 -3.71 0.78 -9.16
C GLY A 74 -4.81 1.82 -9.00
N LYS A 75 -6.03 1.42 -9.33
CA LYS A 75 -7.24 2.19 -9.03
C LYS A 75 -7.81 1.66 -7.71
N GLN A 76 -7.91 2.53 -6.72
CA GLN A 76 -8.38 2.17 -5.40
C GLN A 76 -9.65 2.95 -5.05
N ARG A 77 -10.60 2.23 -4.47
CA ARG A 77 -11.88 2.78 -4.01
C ARG A 77 -11.70 3.37 -2.61
N LEU A 78 -11.91 4.67 -2.48
CA LEU A 78 -11.64 5.40 -1.24
C LEU A 78 -12.68 5.09 -0.15
N ASP A 79 -13.91 4.81 -0.55
CA ASP A 79 -15.00 4.37 0.31
C ASP A 79 -14.67 3.05 1.04
N GLN A 80 -13.99 2.11 0.37
CA GLN A 80 -13.55 0.86 0.99
C GLN A 80 -12.43 1.06 2.01
N LEU A 81 -11.56 2.07 1.81
CA LEU A 81 -10.50 2.42 2.75
C LEU A 81 -11.03 3.11 4.01
N LEU A 82 -12.00 4.02 3.83
CA LEU A 82 -12.61 4.74 4.95
C LEU A 82 -13.53 3.84 5.79
N ASN A 83 -14.23 2.89 5.16
CA ASN A 83 -15.19 2.01 5.86
C ASN A 83 -14.55 0.82 6.60
N LYS A 84 -13.27 0.50 6.33
CA LYS A 84 -12.56 -0.63 6.97
C LYS A 84 -12.23 -0.44 8.46
N LYS A 85 -12.55 0.71 9.07
CA LYS A 85 -12.34 0.99 10.49
C LYS A 85 -13.35 0.33 11.44
N GLN A 86 -14.39 -0.34 10.94
CA GLN A 86 -15.31 -1.09 11.78
C GLN A 86 -14.85 -2.55 11.83
N PRO A 87 -14.26 -3.03 12.94
CA PRO A 87 -13.87 -4.43 13.06
C PRO A 87 -15.11 -5.29 12.91
N ASP A 88 -14.97 -6.40 12.19
CA ASP A 88 -15.99 -7.43 12.04
C ASP A 88 -16.70 -7.63 13.38
N ARG A 89 -18.02 -7.37 13.40
CA ARG A 89 -18.86 -7.75 14.54
C ARG A 89 -18.59 -9.24 14.79
N GLN A 90 -17.96 -9.53 15.93
CA GLN A 90 -17.79 -10.89 16.44
C GLN A 90 -19.13 -11.61 16.32
N LEU A 91 -19.16 -12.67 15.49
CA LEU A 91 -20.25 -13.63 15.50
C LEU A 91 -20.26 -14.25 16.90
N PRO A 92 -21.40 -14.30 17.59
CA PRO A 92 -21.46 -14.90 18.92
C PRO A 92 -21.04 -16.37 18.79
N GLU A 93 -20.07 -16.79 19.61
CA GLU A 93 -19.67 -18.18 19.72
C GLU A 93 -20.90 -19.03 20.02
N ALA A 94 -21.29 -19.86 19.06
CA ALA A 94 -22.32 -20.86 19.26
C ALA A 94 -21.74 -21.92 20.20
N ARG A 95 -22.08 -21.79 21.50
CA ARG A 95 -21.97 -22.87 22.46
C ARG A 95 -22.84 -24.03 22.00
N TYR A 96 -22.24 -25.19 21.78
CA TYR A 96 -22.82 -26.50 22.07
C TYR A 96 -21.70 -27.47 22.43
#